data_AF-A0A7S2X4V2-F1
#
_entry.id   AF-A0A7S2X4V2-F1
#
_cell.length_a   1.000
_cell.length_b   1.000
_cell.length_c   1.000
_cell.angle_alpha   90.00
_cell.angle_beta   90.00
_cell.angle_gamma   90.00
#
_symmetry.space_group_name_H-M   'P 1'
#
loop_
_entity.id
_entity.type
_entity.pdbx_description
1 polymer ?
#
loop_
_entity_poly.entity_id
_entity_poly.type
_entity_poly.pdbx_seq_one_letter_code
_entity_poly.pdbx_strand_id
1 'polypeptide(L)'
;MVLASSLADALKTMHNAEKRGKRQVLIRPSSKVIIKVLKCMQKNGYIGEFELVDDHRSGKIVVELTGRINKCGVISPRLDIQLKDMEKWIANLLPSRQFGHMILTTPFGIMDHEEA
;
A
#
# COMPACT_ATOMS: atom_id res chain seq x y z
N MET A 1 -15.98 16.74 -6.73
CA MET A 1 -15.37 15.41 -6.93
C MET A 1 -15.32 14.72 -5.58
N VAL A 2 -15.93 13.53 -5.45
CA VAL A 2 -16.09 12.83 -4.16
C VAL A 2 -14.92 11.86 -3.95
N LEU A 3 -14.34 11.84 -2.75
CA LEU A 3 -13.23 10.96 -2.40
C LEU A 3 -13.78 9.58 -1.98
N ALA A 4 -13.71 8.60 -2.89
CA ALA A 4 -14.32 7.28 -2.69
C ALA A 4 -13.42 6.32 -1.88
N SER A 5 -12.10 6.36 -2.08
CA SER A 5 -11.15 5.50 -1.35
C SER A 5 -9.81 6.20 -1.16
N SER A 6 -9.54 6.64 0.07
CA SER A 6 -8.30 7.33 0.41
C SER A 6 -7.04 6.47 0.19
N LEU A 7 -7.14 5.15 0.35
CA LEU A 7 -6.03 4.23 0.10
C LEU A 7 -5.72 4.10 -1.39
N ALA A 8 -6.76 4.07 -2.24
CA ALA A 8 -6.57 3.98 -3.69
C ALA A 8 -5.87 5.23 -4.24
N ASP A 9 -6.29 6.41 -3.78
CA ASP A 9 -5.67 7.68 -4.17
C ASP A 9 -4.22 7.78 -3.66
N ALA A 10 -3.95 7.33 -2.44
CA ALA A 10 -2.60 7.27 -1.87
C ALA A 10 -1.65 6.37 -2.67
N LEU A 11 -2.04 5.12 -2.96
CA LEU A 11 -1.18 4.21 -3.73
C LEU A 11 -1.01 4.67 -5.17
N LYS A 12 -2.05 5.25 -5.79
CA LYS A 12 -1.96 5.80 -7.15
C LYS A 12 -1.00 7.00 -7.22
N THR A 13 -1.03 7.89 -6.23
CA THR A 13 -0.11 9.03 -6.16
C THR A 13 1.32 8.57 -5.95
N MET A 14 1.57 7.56 -5.11
CA MET A 14 2.88 6.92 -4.96
C MET A 14 3.38 6.29 -6.26
N HIS A 15 2.57 5.45 -6.91
CA HIS A 15 2.97 4.78 -8.16
C HIS A 15 3.34 5.79 -9.26
N ASN A 16 2.55 6.85 -9.40
CA ASN A 16 2.81 7.91 -10.38
C ASN A 16 4.07 8.71 -10.06
N ALA A 17 4.40 8.90 -8.79
CA ALA A 17 5.59 9.62 -8.38
C ALA A 17 6.86 8.79 -8.57
N GLU A 18 6.80 7.50 -8.24
CA GLU A 18 7.87 6.52 -8.53
C GLU A 18 8.15 6.43 -10.03
N LYS A 19 7.10 6.30 -10.85
CA LYS A 19 7.25 6.29 -12.32
C LYS A 19 7.86 7.57 -12.88
N ARG A 20 7.70 8.70 -12.18
CA ARG A 20 8.32 10.00 -12.52
C ARG A 20 9.71 10.18 -11.92
N GLY A 21 10.23 9.23 -11.15
CA GLY A 21 11.53 9.32 -10.49
C GLY A 21 11.59 10.36 -9.37
N LYS A 22 10.46 10.67 -8.72
CA LYS A 22 10.45 11.57 -7.57
C LYS A 22 11.02 10.86 -6.34
N ARG A 23 11.81 11.59 -5.54
CA ARG A 23 12.39 11.06 -4.29
C ARG A 23 11.42 11.01 -3.11
N GLN A 24 10.34 11.81 -3.15
CA GLN A 24 9.39 11.90 -2.06
C GLN A 24 7.97 12.17 -2.56
N VAL A 25 6.98 11.72 -1.79
CA VAL A 25 5.55 11.88 -2.07
C VAL A 25 4.83 12.40 -0.84
N LEU A 26 3.95 13.37 -1.08
CA LEU A 26 3.00 13.84 -0.09
C LEU A 26 1.64 13.15 -0.32
N ILE A 27 1.15 12.45 0.69
CA ILE A 27 -0.16 11.79 0.68
C ILE A 27 -1.11 12.57 1.59
N ARG A 28 -2.31 12.86 1.09
CA ARG A 28 -3.42 13.48 1.82
C ARG A 28 -4.74 12.86 1.34
N PRO A 29 -5.68 12.47 2.22
CA PRO A 29 -5.64 12.52 3.69
C PRO A 29 -4.82 11.37 4.32
N SER A 30 -4.35 11.55 5.56
CA SER A 30 -3.77 10.47 6.36
C SER A 30 -4.87 9.57 6.96
N SER A 31 -4.62 8.27 7.04
CA SER A 31 -5.53 7.29 7.66
C SER A 31 -4.73 6.18 8.32
N LYS A 32 -5.28 5.61 9.41
CA LYS A 32 -4.66 4.49 10.14
C LYS A 32 -4.38 3.28 9.24
N VAL A 33 -5.24 3.05 8.24
CA VAL A 33 -5.07 1.96 7.27
C VAL A 33 -3.86 2.23 6.36
N ILE A 34 -3.72 3.47 5.88
CA ILE A 34 -2.59 3.87 5.02
C ILE A 34 -1.28 3.72 5.79
N ILE A 35 -1.24 4.17 7.05
CA ILE A 35 -0.05 4.04 7.91
C ILE A 35 0.34 2.56 8.10
N LYS A 36 -0.63 1.68 8.38
CA LYS A 36 -0.36 0.24 8.52
C LYS A 36 0.15 -0.39 7.22
N VAL A 37 -0.45 -0.04 6.08
CA VAL A 37 -0.01 -0.52 4.76
C VAL A 37 1.41 -0.03 4.45
N LEU A 38 1.72 1.25 4.72
CA LEU A 38 3.06 1.79 4.54
C LEU A 38 4.09 1.08 5.44
N LYS A 39 3.73 0.73 6.68
CA LYS A 39 4.61 -0.07 7.55
C LYS A 39 4.92 -1.46 6.97
N CYS A 40 3.94 -2.16 6.40
CA CYS A 40 4.20 -3.44 5.70
C CYS A 40 5.12 -3.22 4.50
N MET A 41 4.89 -2.18 3.70
CA MET A 41 5.76 -1.85 2.55
C MET A 41 7.18 -1.48 2.97
N GLN A 42 7.35 -0.81 4.12
CA GLN A 42 8.67 -0.47 4.68
C GLN A 42 9.38 -1.72 5.20
N LYS A 43 8.67 -2.61 5.91
CA LYS A 43 9.21 -3.89 6.40
C LYS A 43 9.77 -4.74 5.26
N ASN A 44 9.10 -4.76 4.11
CA ASN A 44 9.54 -5.52 2.93
C ASN A 44 10.53 -4.73 2.06
N GLY A 45 10.91 -3.51 2.47
CA GLY A 45 11.96 -2.72 1.83
C GLY A 45 11.59 -2.08 0.49
N TYR A 46 10.30 -1.83 0.25
CA TYR A 46 9.82 -1.12 -0.96
C TYR A 46 9.89 0.40 -0.84
N ILE A 47 9.66 0.93 0.36
CA ILE A 47 9.71 2.36 0.66
C ILE A 47 10.81 2.63 1.69
N GLY A 48 11.26 3.89 1.75
CA GLY A 48 12.15 4.37 2.80
C GLY A 48 11.37 4.77 4.06
N GLU A 49 11.87 5.78 4.75
CA GLU A 49 11.19 6.36 5.90
C GLU A 49 9.92 7.12 5.48
N PHE A 50 8.96 7.20 6.40
CA PHE A 50 7.79 8.03 6.23
C PHE A 50 7.47 8.81 7.50
N GLU A 51 7.02 10.04 7.33
CA GLU A 51 6.71 10.95 8.43
C GLU A 51 5.24 11.34 8.39
N LEU A 52 4.61 11.33 9.58
CA LEU A 52 3.25 11.84 9.76
C LEU A 52 3.33 13.31 10.20
N VAL A 53 2.81 14.20 9.36
CA VAL A 53 2.68 15.63 9.67
C VAL A 53 1.24 15.91 10.06
N ASP A 54 1.04 16.38 11.30
CA ASP A 54 -0.28 16.75 11.79
C ASP A 54 -0.64 18.18 11.37
N ASP A 55 -1.73 18.32 10.62
CA ASP A 55 -2.28 19.62 10.19
C ASP A 55 -3.54 20.02 10.98
N HIS A 56 -3.81 19.35 12.12
CA HIS A 56 -5.03 19.46 12.93
C HIS A 56 -6.33 19.22 12.14
N ARG A 57 -6.24 18.66 10.93
CA ARG A 57 -7.38 18.34 10.07
C ARG A 57 -7.41 16.86 9.73
N SER A 58 -6.68 16.47 8.70
CA SER A 58 -6.71 15.09 8.18
C SER A 58 -5.32 14.47 8.13
N GLY A 59 -4.31 15.19 8.61
CA GLY A 59 -2.90 14.82 8.54
C GLY A 59 -2.39 14.71 7.12
N LYS A 60 -1.07 14.70 7.00
CA LYS A 60 -0.35 14.44 5.75
C LYS A 60 0.73 13.42 6.04
N ILE A 61 1.06 12.60 5.05
CA ILE A 61 2.15 11.64 5.15
C ILE A 61 3.18 12.00 4.09
N VAL A 62 4.43 12.21 4.49
CA VAL A 62 5.55 12.32 3.57
C VAL A 62 6.21 10.95 3.51
N VAL A 63 6.32 10.37 2.32
CA VAL A 63 6.95 9.06 2.10
C VAL A 63 8.20 9.25 1.25
N GLU A 64 9.32 8.71 1.70
CA GLU A 64 10.54 8.62 0.90
C GLU A 64 10.48 7.40 -0.04
N LEU A 65 10.76 7.67 -1.31
CA LEU A 65 10.74 6.70 -2.39
C LEU A 65 12.17 6.25 -2.71
N THR A 66 12.38 4.93 -2.75
CA THR A 66 13.70 4.33 -3.00
C THR A 66 13.88 3.87 -4.45
N GLY A 67 12.83 3.93 -5.29
CA GLY A 67 12.89 3.43 -6.67
C GLY A 67 12.60 1.93 -6.82
N ARG A 68 12.21 1.23 -5.75
CA ARG A 68 11.97 -0.23 -5.75
C ARG A 68 10.55 -0.63 -6.11
N ILE A 69 9.62 0.33 -6.17
CA ILE A 69 8.22 0.05 -6.47
C ILE A 69 8.02 -0.04 -7.98
N ASN A 70 7.73 -1.25 -8.47
CA ASN A 70 7.31 -1.46 -9.87
C ASN A 70 5.84 -1.05 -10.08
N LYS A 71 4.94 -1.57 -9.24
CA LYS A 71 3.50 -1.28 -9.28
C LYS A 71 2.93 -1.41 -7.87
N CYS A 72 2.10 -0.45 -7.47
CA CYS A 72 1.29 -0.54 -6.26
C CYS A 72 -0.14 -0.08 -6.58
N GLY A 73 -1.12 -0.68 -5.92
CA GLY A 73 -2.53 -0.42 -6.19
C GLY A 73 -3.44 -1.13 -5.20
N VAL A 74 -4.70 -0.72 -5.19
CA VAL A 74 -5.74 -1.31 -4.35
C VAL A 74 -6.65 -2.18 -5.21
N ILE A 75 -7.06 -3.32 -4.69
CA ILE A 75 -8.11 -4.15 -5.27
C ILE A 75 -9.46 -3.61 -4.79
N SER A 76 -10.34 -3.28 -5.74
CA SER A 76 -11.66 -2.74 -5.46
C SER A 76 -12.71 -3.49 -6.31
N PRO A 77 -13.79 -4.04 -5.71
CA PRO A 77 -14.12 -4.05 -4.27
C PRO A 77 -13.15 -4.93 -3.45
N ARG A 78 -13.14 -4.73 -2.12
CA ARG A 78 -12.40 -5.64 -1.21
C ARG A 78 -13.19 -6.93 -1.10
N LEU A 79 -12.61 -8.02 -1.59
CA LEU A 79 -13.23 -9.34 -1.58
C LEU A 79 -12.76 -10.11 -0.36
N ASP A 80 -13.68 -10.89 0.22
CA ASP A 80 -13.34 -11.86 1.25
C ASP A 80 -12.69 -13.08 0.59
N ILE A 81 -11.47 -13.41 1.02
CA ILE A 81 -10.68 -14.50 0.44
C ILE A 81 -10.55 -15.60 1.48
N GLN A 82 -10.88 -16.84 1.10
CA GLN A 82 -10.59 -18.02 1.92
C GLN A 82 -9.15 -18.48 1.70
N LEU A 83 -8.56 -19.14 2.69
CA LEU A 83 -7.20 -19.68 2.62
C LEU A 83 -6.99 -20.58 1.38
N LYS A 84 -8.02 -21.33 0.98
CA LYS A 84 -8.00 -22.22 -0.19
C LYS A 84 -7.84 -21.47 -1.52
N ASP A 85 -8.32 -20.24 -1.60
CA ASP A 85 -8.31 -19.43 -2.82
C ASP A 85 -7.09 -18.50 -2.91
N MET A 86 -6.25 -18.43 -1.86
CA MET A 86 -5.09 -17.52 -1.83
C MET A 86 -4.10 -17.80 -2.97
N GLU A 87 -3.80 -19.07 -3.26
CA GLU A 87 -2.88 -19.40 -4.35
C GLU A 87 -3.36 -18.89 -5.71
N LYS A 88 -4.67 -18.95 -5.95
CA LYS A 88 -5.28 -18.45 -7.19
C LYS A 88 -5.12 -16.92 -7.29
N TRP A 89 -5.32 -16.20 -6.19
CA TRP A 89 -5.13 -14.75 -6.15
C TRP A 89 -3.67 -14.34 -6.30
N ILE A 90 -2.76 -15.05 -5.64
CA ILE A 90 -1.31 -14.86 -5.75
C ILE A 90 -0.87 -15.03 -7.22
N ALA A 91 -1.29 -16.11 -7.87
CA ALA A 91 -0.94 -16.37 -9.27
C ALA A 91 -1.50 -15.33 -10.26
N ASN A 92 -2.67 -14.75 -9.95
CA ASN A 92 -3.28 -13.73 -10.80
C ASN A 92 -2.71 -12.33 -10.60
N LEU A 93 -2.26 -11.99 -9.39
CA LEU A 93 -1.88 -10.63 -9.03
C LEU A 93 -0.37 -10.41 -8.99
N LEU A 94 0.39 -11.39 -8.51
CA LEU A 94 1.83 -11.26 -8.37
C LEU A 94 2.54 -11.64 -9.67
N PRO A 95 3.58 -10.89 -10.05
CA PRO A 95 4.33 -11.20 -11.27
C PRO A 95 5.15 -12.49 -11.16
N SER A 96 5.48 -12.93 -9.96
CA SER A 96 6.17 -14.19 -9.72
C SER A 96 5.89 -14.69 -8.29
N ARG A 97 6.20 -15.97 -8.01
CA ARG A 97 6.06 -16.54 -6.66
C ARG A 97 7.06 -15.99 -5.64
N GLN A 98 8.17 -15.40 -6.11
CA GLN A 98 9.26 -14.88 -5.26
C GLN A 98 9.24 -13.36 -5.13
N PHE A 99 8.34 -12.66 -5.84
CA PHE A 99 8.34 -11.21 -5.88
C PHE A 99 6.93 -10.62 -5.89
N GLY A 100 6.73 -9.67 -4.99
CA GLY A 100 5.48 -8.96 -4.77
C GLY A 100 4.79 -9.47 -3.51
N HIS A 101 4.04 -8.58 -2.87
CA HIS A 101 3.26 -8.95 -1.68
C HIS A 101 1.82 -8.52 -1.86
N MET A 102 0.92 -9.42 -1.49
CA MET A 102 -0.49 -9.14 -1.33
C MET A 102 -0.76 -8.81 0.13
N ILE A 103 -1.26 -7.60 0.39
CA ILE A 103 -1.62 -7.13 1.73
C ILE A 103 -3.10 -7.43 1.98
N LEU A 104 -3.39 -8.13 3.07
CA LEU A 104 -4.72 -8.54 3.48
C LEU A 104 -5.11 -7.87 4.80
N THR A 105 -6.41 -7.67 4.99
CA THR A 105 -6.96 -7.27 6.29
C THR A 105 -7.59 -8.50 6.94
N THR A 106 -6.99 -8.98 8.02
CA THR A 106 -7.48 -10.11 8.82
C THR A 106 -7.95 -9.60 10.20
N PRO A 107 -8.66 -10.42 10.98
CA PRO A 107 -9.04 -10.05 12.35
C PRO A 107 -7.84 -9.71 13.25
N PHE A 108 -6.67 -10.30 12.96
CA PHE A 108 -5.43 -10.07 13.71
C PHE A 108 -4.67 -8.82 13.26
N GLY A 109 -5.03 -8.21 12.13
CA GLY A 109 -4.43 -6.97 11.66
C GLY A 109 -4.33 -6.86 10.14
N ILE A 110 -3.49 -5.94 9.69
CA ILE A 110 -3.12 -5.83 8.27
C ILE A 110 -1.76 -6.51 8.16
N MET A 111 -1.68 -7.50 7.29
CA MET A 111 -0.52 -8.39 7.15
C MET A 111 -0.36 -8.83 5.70
N ASP A 112 0.83 -9.32 5.37
CA ASP A 112 1.10 -9.87 4.05
C ASP A 112 0.58 -11.31 3.94
N HIS A 113 0.33 -11.76 2.72
CA HIS A 113 -0.10 -13.14 2.42
C HIS A 113 0.87 -14.25 2.87
N GLU A 114 2.13 -13.92 3.18
CA GLU A 114 3.08 -14.88 3.77
C GLU A 114 2.89 -15.01 5.29
N GLU A 115 2.33 -13.98 5.94
CA GLU A 115 2.08 -13.95 7.38
C GLU A 115 0.64 -14.33 7.75
N ALA A 116 -0.29 -14.29 6.77
CA ALA A 116 -1.73 -14.54 6.93
C ALA A 116 -2.08 -16.03 6.97
#